data_AF-A0A948IMB8-F1
#
_entry.id   AF-A0A948IMB8-F1
#
_cell.length_a   1.000
_cell.length_b   1.000
_cell.length_c   1.000
_cell.angle_alpha   90.00
_cell.angle_beta   90.00
_cell.angle_gamma   90.00
#
_symmetry.space_group_name_H-M   'P 1'
#
loop_
_entity.id
_entity.type
_entity.pdbx_description
1 polymer ?
#
loop_
_entity_poly.entity_id
_entity_poly.type
_entity_poly.pdbx_seq_one_letter_code
_entity_poly.pdbx_strand_id
1 'polypeptide(L)'
;MRRSRFAGIGRLVRRFDNRGNVAIVAALAMGPICVAGLGAVDLARATNAKAELQDALDAAALASARTTSTTDAQLKTAGDRFLAQNLSLGDDFKLGTTSFKFGQNGNVVASASLEVRPFVAGLLSNGVISIEATSEVVRASVKVEIALVLDTTGSMNDGTKLADMKKAAKDFVTKMEEAANKSVEPDSVKISLVPFSNTVRVDGAAYLNAPWVDQAGASPINDEIFTKASGTQHANRLTLFSQIGTAWRGCVEMRKAPYDVQDTAPSTGTPATLYTPYFAPDEPDSKTSGYSDDYENDYLPDGTGSTTNWRVKQGSITKYGGTKRGSMSTTFGPNRGCGVSKMRRLSTSFQAIRDDIQALTADGNTNIPIGMSWGWNTLSPQGPFADGVAYNTPKHQKILVLMTDGENTISTRDTPNDGTYAGTAYIWQGRVIKSNGQPLSNGVNNDTRTQALDYRLGLLCTNMKAKNIEIYTIRVEAGSSTLLQNCASSRDNFYNVTNSSTLTAVFASIAGQIAALHLAR
;
A
#
# COMPACT_ATOMS: atom_id res chain seq x y z
N MET A 1 -68.08 -49.81 -88.42
CA MET A 1 -68.29 -50.46 -87.11
C MET A 1 -66.94 -50.71 -86.43
N ARG A 2 -66.73 -50.08 -85.27
CA ARG A 2 -66.06 -50.52 -84.02
C ARG A 2 -64.81 -51.45 -84.01
N ARG A 3 -63.89 -51.08 -83.09
CA ARG A 3 -62.86 -51.86 -82.32
C ARG A 3 -61.48 -52.01 -82.98
N SER A 4 -60.32 -52.04 -82.31
CA SER A 4 -59.86 -51.79 -80.94
C SER A 4 -58.31 -51.98 -80.90
N ARG A 5 -57.60 -51.20 -80.07
CA ARG A 5 -56.29 -51.38 -79.39
C ARG A 5 -55.31 -52.50 -79.83
N PHE A 6 -54.01 -52.19 -80.01
CA PHE A 6 -52.88 -52.39 -79.06
C PHE A 6 -51.47 -52.27 -79.72
N ALA A 7 -50.57 -51.66 -78.94
CA ALA A 7 -49.09 -51.66 -78.90
C ALA A 7 -48.20 -52.22 -80.05
N GLY A 8 -47.13 -51.49 -80.34
CA GLY A 8 -45.94 -51.98 -81.05
C GLY A 8 -44.84 -50.93 -81.18
N ILE A 9 -43.84 -51.01 -80.31
CA ILE A 9 -42.56 -50.27 -80.36
C ILE A 9 -41.79 -50.64 -81.63
N GLY A 10 -41.17 -49.68 -82.32
CA GLY A 10 -40.10 -50.02 -83.26
C GLY A 10 -39.67 -48.97 -84.27
N ARG A 11 -38.72 -48.11 -83.86
CA ARG A 11 -37.62 -47.53 -84.66
C ARG A 11 -37.92 -46.95 -86.04
N LEU A 12 -37.74 -45.64 -86.18
CA LEU A 12 -36.84 -45.09 -87.21
C LEU A 12 -36.45 -43.64 -86.89
N VAL A 13 -35.38 -43.42 -86.11
CA VAL A 13 -34.60 -42.18 -86.23
C VAL A 13 -33.13 -42.54 -86.37
N ARG A 14 -32.60 -41.98 -87.43
CA ARG A 14 -31.33 -42.16 -88.13
C ARG A 14 -30.16 -41.76 -87.23
N ARG A 15 -29.05 -42.50 -87.37
CA ARG A 15 -27.75 -42.24 -86.74
C ARG A 15 -27.26 -40.81 -87.01
N PHE A 16 -27.09 -40.04 -85.94
CA PHE A 16 -26.07 -39.00 -85.85
C PHE A 16 -25.14 -39.33 -84.68
N ASP A 17 -23.88 -38.92 -84.85
CA ASP A 17 -22.70 -39.35 -84.13
C ASP A 17 -22.72 -38.98 -82.63
N ASN A 18 -22.53 -39.95 -81.73
CA ASN A 18 -22.58 -39.78 -80.27
C ASN A 18 -21.23 -39.45 -79.62
N ARG A 19 -20.22 -39.04 -80.40
CA ARG A 19 -18.87 -38.74 -79.88
C ARG A 19 -18.62 -37.25 -79.56
N GLY A 20 -19.56 -36.35 -79.87
CA GLY A 20 -19.42 -34.91 -79.61
C GLY A 20 -20.12 -34.35 -78.36
N ASN A 21 -21.12 -35.05 -77.80
CA ASN A 21 -21.96 -34.48 -76.74
C ASN A 21 -21.24 -34.42 -75.37
N VAL A 22 -20.36 -35.38 -75.09
CA VAL A 22 -19.54 -35.40 -73.86
C VAL A 22 -18.57 -34.21 -73.84
N ALA A 23 -17.99 -33.85 -74.98
CA ALA A 23 -17.07 -32.72 -75.08
C ALA A 23 -17.78 -31.37 -74.86
N ILE A 24 -19.01 -31.22 -75.37
CA ILE A 24 -19.82 -30.00 -75.19
C ILE A 24 -20.26 -29.84 -73.73
N VAL A 25 -20.75 -30.90 -73.09
CA VAL A 25 -21.13 -30.87 -71.66
C VAL A 25 -19.91 -30.65 -70.77
N ALA A 26 -18.77 -31.28 -71.07
CA ALA A 26 -17.52 -31.06 -70.33
C ALA A 26 -17.02 -29.62 -70.47
N ALA A 27 -17.07 -29.03 -71.67
CA ALA A 27 -16.67 -27.64 -71.90
C ALA A 27 -17.58 -26.64 -71.15
N LEU A 28 -18.89 -26.87 -71.14
CA LEU A 28 -19.84 -26.04 -70.41
C LEU A 28 -19.74 -26.21 -68.87
N ALA A 29 -19.40 -27.41 -68.38
CA ALA A 29 -19.21 -27.67 -66.95
C ALA A 29 -17.86 -27.16 -66.41
N MET A 30 -16.84 -27.06 -67.27
CA MET A 30 -15.50 -26.63 -66.87
C MET A 30 -15.48 -25.20 -66.33
N GLY A 31 -16.25 -24.28 -66.93
CA GLY A 31 -16.35 -22.89 -66.46
C GLY A 31 -16.84 -22.78 -65.00
N PRO A 32 -18.03 -23.31 -64.67
CA PRO A 32 -18.54 -23.32 -63.29
C PRO A 32 -17.63 -24.05 -62.29
N ILE A 33 -16.99 -25.16 -62.68
CA ILE A 33 -16.08 -25.90 -61.80
C ILE A 33 -14.81 -25.08 -61.50
N CYS A 34 -14.25 -24.39 -62.50
CA CYS A 34 -13.09 -23.51 -62.29
C CYS A 34 -13.44 -22.34 -61.36
N VAL A 35 -14.60 -21.71 -61.54
CA VAL A 35 -15.07 -20.63 -60.65
C VAL A 35 -15.26 -21.13 -59.21
N ALA A 36 -15.86 -22.31 -59.03
CA ALA A 36 -16.01 -22.91 -57.71
C ALA A 36 -14.67 -23.26 -57.05
N GLY A 37 -13.72 -23.81 -57.82
CA GLY A 37 -12.38 -24.14 -57.33
C GLY A 37 -11.58 -22.90 -56.94
N LEU A 38 -11.58 -21.85 -57.77
CA LEU A 38 -10.93 -20.59 -57.44
C LEU A 38 -11.62 -19.88 -56.26
N GLY A 39 -12.95 -19.96 -56.14
CA GLY A 39 -13.69 -19.43 -55.00
C GLY A 39 -13.34 -20.13 -53.69
N ALA A 40 -13.08 -21.45 -53.74
CA ALA A 40 -12.59 -22.20 -52.58
C ALA A 40 -11.16 -21.77 -52.18
N VAL A 41 -10.29 -21.49 -53.16
CA VAL A 41 -8.95 -20.93 -52.90
C VAL A 41 -9.04 -19.55 -52.27
N ASP A 42 -9.92 -18.67 -52.76
CA ASP A 42 -10.12 -17.34 -52.17
C ASP A 42 -10.63 -17.42 -50.73
N LEU A 43 -11.55 -18.34 -50.45
CA LEU A 43 -12.02 -18.58 -49.09
C LEU A 43 -10.88 -19.11 -48.19
N ALA A 44 -10.05 -20.03 -48.69
CA ALA A 44 -8.89 -20.53 -47.97
C ALA A 44 -7.87 -19.41 -47.68
N ARG A 45 -7.62 -18.52 -48.65
CA ARG A 45 -6.75 -17.35 -48.46
C ARG A 45 -7.31 -16.37 -47.45
N ALA A 46 -8.60 -16.05 -47.54
CA ALA A 46 -9.25 -15.13 -46.61
C ALA A 46 -9.28 -15.69 -45.19
N THR A 47 -9.53 -16.99 -45.02
CA THR A 47 -9.51 -17.64 -43.70
C THR A 47 -8.11 -17.70 -43.09
N ASN A 48 -7.08 -18.00 -43.88
CA ASN A 48 -5.69 -17.95 -43.41
C ASN A 48 -5.27 -16.53 -43.03
N ALA A 49 -5.59 -15.53 -43.85
CA ALA A 49 -5.30 -14.13 -43.56
C ALA A 49 -6.02 -13.64 -42.31
N LYS A 50 -7.24 -14.11 -42.05
CA LYS A 50 -7.95 -13.83 -40.79
C LYS A 50 -7.24 -14.43 -39.58
N ALA A 51 -6.75 -15.67 -39.69
CA ALA A 51 -6.03 -16.32 -38.60
C ALA A 51 -4.71 -15.59 -38.30
N GLU A 52 -3.92 -15.26 -39.32
CA GLU A 52 -2.68 -14.50 -39.15
C GLU A 52 -2.92 -13.11 -38.56
N LEU A 53 -3.97 -12.40 -39.02
CA LEU A 53 -4.35 -11.11 -38.46
C LEU A 53 -4.76 -11.23 -36.98
N GLN A 54 -5.53 -12.26 -36.63
CA GLN A 54 -5.95 -12.50 -35.25
C GLN A 54 -4.75 -12.80 -34.35
N ASP A 55 -3.85 -13.71 -34.75
CA ASP A 55 -2.66 -14.07 -33.98
C ASP A 55 -1.74 -12.85 -33.77
N ALA A 56 -1.53 -12.05 -34.82
CA ALA A 56 -0.72 -10.84 -34.71
C ALA A 56 -1.38 -9.77 -33.84
N LEU A 57 -2.71 -9.64 -33.92
CA LEU A 57 -3.49 -8.70 -33.11
C LEU A 57 -3.51 -9.10 -31.64
N ASP A 58 -3.64 -10.38 -31.32
CA ASP A 58 -3.60 -10.91 -29.95
C ASP A 58 -2.22 -10.65 -29.33
N ALA A 59 -1.14 -10.91 -30.07
CA ALA A 59 0.22 -10.61 -29.65
C ALA A 59 0.43 -9.10 -29.43
N ALA A 60 -0.08 -8.26 -30.33
CA ALA A 60 0.00 -6.81 -30.22
C ALA A 60 -0.85 -6.25 -29.06
N ALA A 61 -2.04 -6.80 -28.83
CA ALA A 61 -2.90 -6.44 -27.71
C ALA A 61 -2.25 -6.81 -26.37
N LEU A 62 -1.63 -7.99 -26.26
CA LEU A 62 -0.91 -8.41 -25.07
C LEU A 62 0.35 -7.56 -24.82
N ALA A 63 1.13 -7.29 -25.88
CA ALA A 63 2.33 -6.48 -25.76
C ALA A 63 2.01 -5.02 -25.41
N SER A 64 0.97 -4.44 -26.02
CA SER A 64 0.48 -3.09 -25.70
C SER A 64 -0.13 -3.01 -24.29
N ALA A 65 -0.80 -4.06 -23.81
CA ALA A 65 -1.29 -4.13 -22.44
C ALA A 65 -0.17 -4.08 -21.38
N ARG A 66 1.06 -4.45 -21.73
CA ARG A 66 2.22 -4.39 -20.82
C ARG A 66 2.94 -3.03 -20.83
N THR A 67 2.62 -2.11 -21.74
CA THR A 67 3.31 -0.81 -21.81
C THR A 67 2.73 0.17 -20.79
N THR A 68 3.52 1.13 -20.30
CA THR A 68 3.07 2.19 -19.36
C THR A 68 2.16 3.25 -20.00
N SER A 69 1.47 2.92 -21.11
CA SER A 69 0.56 3.83 -21.80
C SER A 69 -0.60 4.22 -20.89
N THR A 70 -0.94 5.51 -20.86
CA THR A 70 -2.03 6.07 -20.06
C THR A 70 -3.13 6.70 -20.91
N THR A 71 -2.93 6.80 -22.23
CA THR A 71 -3.92 7.33 -23.18
C THR A 71 -4.09 6.38 -24.37
N ASP A 72 -5.27 6.40 -25.00
CA ASP A 72 -5.55 5.61 -26.22
C ASP A 72 -4.54 5.90 -27.34
N ALA A 73 -4.06 7.14 -27.46
CA ALA A 73 -3.08 7.51 -28.47
C ALA A 73 -1.72 6.83 -28.24
N GLN A 74 -1.26 6.78 -26.99
CA GLN A 74 -0.03 6.07 -26.62
C GLN A 74 -0.18 4.57 -26.80
N LEU A 75 -1.35 4.02 -26.41
CA LEU A 75 -1.66 2.61 -26.56
C LEU A 75 -1.71 2.19 -28.03
N LYS A 76 -2.33 3.00 -28.89
CA LYS A 76 -2.35 2.81 -30.34
C LYS A 76 -0.94 2.84 -30.94
N THR A 77 -0.12 3.82 -30.56
CA THR A 77 1.27 3.90 -31.06
C THR A 77 2.09 2.66 -30.70
N ALA A 78 1.90 2.13 -29.48
CA ALA A 78 2.57 0.89 -29.05
C ALA A 78 1.99 -0.34 -29.76
N GLY A 79 0.65 -0.47 -29.81
CA GLY A 79 -0.05 -1.56 -30.44
C GLY A 79 0.25 -1.68 -31.93
N ASP A 80 0.25 -0.57 -32.67
CA ASP A 80 0.61 -0.55 -34.10
C ASP A 80 2.04 -1.03 -34.34
N ARG A 81 2.98 -0.66 -33.46
CA ARG A 81 4.37 -1.13 -33.55
C ARG A 81 4.46 -2.64 -33.38
N PHE A 82 3.78 -3.20 -32.38
CA PHE A 82 3.79 -4.65 -32.15
C PHE A 82 3.02 -5.40 -33.23
N LEU A 83 1.92 -4.84 -33.73
CA LEU A 83 1.16 -5.43 -34.83
C LEU A 83 2.01 -5.50 -36.09
N ALA A 84 2.72 -4.43 -36.45
CA ALA A 84 3.62 -4.41 -37.60
C ALA A 84 4.81 -5.37 -37.48
N GLN A 85 5.23 -5.73 -36.24
CA GLN A 85 6.29 -6.70 -36.01
C GLN A 85 5.82 -8.15 -36.11
N ASN A 86 4.56 -8.42 -35.76
CA ASN A 86 4.00 -9.78 -35.74
C ASN A 86 3.21 -10.11 -37.01
N LEU A 87 2.80 -9.10 -37.77
CA LEU A 87 2.02 -9.26 -39.00
C LEU A 87 2.94 -9.21 -40.23
N SER A 88 3.09 -10.35 -40.91
CA SER A 88 3.75 -10.43 -42.21
C SER A 88 2.69 -10.54 -43.30
N LEU A 89 2.52 -9.48 -44.09
CA LEU A 89 1.57 -9.45 -45.21
C LEU A 89 2.31 -9.58 -46.54
N GLY A 90 1.80 -10.42 -47.44
CA GLY A 90 2.16 -10.39 -48.86
C GLY A 90 1.50 -9.21 -49.60
N ASP A 91 1.96 -8.89 -50.81
CA ASP A 91 1.53 -7.72 -51.61
C ASP A 91 0.01 -7.68 -51.91
N ASP A 92 -0.67 -8.82 -51.85
CA ASP A 92 -2.11 -8.95 -52.12
C ASP A 92 -3.00 -8.50 -50.94
N PHE A 93 -2.40 -8.15 -49.80
CA PHE A 93 -3.08 -7.82 -48.56
C PHE A 93 -2.77 -6.39 -48.14
N LYS A 94 -3.82 -5.62 -47.82
CA LYS A 94 -3.65 -4.24 -47.35
C LYS A 94 -4.24 -4.08 -45.96
N LEU A 95 -3.38 -3.74 -44.99
CA LEU A 95 -3.83 -3.38 -43.65
C LEU A 95 -4.70 -2.12 -43.72
N GLY A 96 -5.90 -2.22 -43.17
CA GLY A 96 -6.88 -1.14 -43.08
C GLY A 96 -6.76 -0.37 -41.77
N THR A 97 -7.88 -0.15 -41.10
CA THR A 97 -7.94 0.64 -39.86
C THR A 97 -7.51 -0.21 -38.67
N THR A 98 -6.61 0.33 -37.84
CA THR A 98 -6.24 -0.25 -36.56
C THR A 98 -6.67 0.65 -35.39
N SER A 99 -7.15 0.05 -34.31
CA SER A 99 -7.52 0.74 -33.08
C SER A 99 -7.03 -0.05 -31.88
N PHE A 100 -6.45 0.66 -30.91
CA PHE A 100 -6.16 0.13 -29.58
C PHE A 100 -6.68 1.15 -28.58
N LYS A 101 -7.61 0.74 -27.72
CA LYS A 101 -8.26 1.62 -26.75
C LYS A 101 -8.37 0.95 -25.39
N PHE A 102 -8.44 1.77 -24.35
CA PHE A 102 -8.89 1.29 -23.04
C PHE A 102 -10.41 1.08 -23.06
N GLY A 103 -10.86 -0.12 -22.71
CA GLY A 103 -12.27 -0.40 -22.51
C GLY A 103 -12.76 0.06 -21.13
N GLN A 104 -14.05 -0.17 -20.85
CA GLN A 104 -14.71 0.33 -19.64
C GLN A 104 -14.17 -0.29 -18.33
N ASN A 105 -13.46 -1.40 -18.43
CA ASN A 105 -12.93 -2.15 -17.29
C ASN A 105 -11.41 -2.31 -17.42
N GLY A 106 -10.66 -1.27 -17.80
CA GLY A 106 -9.17 -1.27 -17.87
C GLY A 106 -8.51 -2.33 -18.77
N ASN A 107 -9.31 -3.03 -19.56
CA ASN A 107 -8.93 -3.93 -20.63
C ASN A 107 -8.42 -3.15 -21.84
N VAL A 108 -7.48 -3.75 -22.57
CA VAL A 108 -7.06 -3.26 -23.89
C VAL A 108 -7.94 -3.93 -24.92
N VAL A 109 -8.72 -3.13 -25.63
CA VAL A 109 -9.52 -3.57 -26.78
C VAL A 109 -8.78 -3.16 -28.05
N ALA A 110 -8.32 -4.15 -28.80
CA ALA A 110 -7.64 -3.98 -30.07
C ALA A 110 -8.55 -4.45 -31.21
N SER A 111 -8.56 -3.71 -32.32
CA SER A 111 -9.23 -4.11 -33.55
C SER A 111 -8.38 -3.76 -34.75
N ALA A 112 -8.34 -4.64 -35.75
CA ALA A 112 -7.69 -4.39 -37.01
C ALA A 112 -8.56 -4.88 -38.17
N SER A 113 -8.55 -4.15 -39.28
CA SER A 113 -9.14 -4.60 -40.53
C SER A 113 -8.09 -4.89 -41.60
N LEU A 114 -8.37 -5.86 -42.46
CA LEU A 114 -7.53 -6.27 -43.57
C LEU A 114 -8.37 -6.39 -44.84
N GLU A 115 -7.93 -5.74 -45.91
CA GLU A 115 -8.55 -5.87 -47.24
C GLU A 115 -7.84 -6.97 -48.02
N VAL A 116 -8.60 -7.97 -48.44
CA VAL A 116 -8.14 -9.08 -49.29
C VAL A 116 -8.71 -8.92 -50.68
N ARG A 117 -7.86 -9.02 -51.71
CA ARG A 117 -8.27 -9.08 -53.11
C ARG A 117 -8.39 -10.55 -53.57
N PRO A 118 -9.62 -11.11 -53.64
CA PRO A 118 -9.84 -12.46 -54.16
C PRO A 118 -9.58 -12.54 -55.67
N PHE A 119 -9.11 -13.68 -56.15
CA PHE A 119 -8.87 -13.96 -57.57
C PHE A 119 -10.17 -13.98 -58.38
N VAL A 120 -11.25 -14.57 -57.86
CA VAL A 120 -12.53 -14.69 -58.57
C VAL A 120 -13.29 -13.38 -58.59
N ALA A 121 -13.41 -12.69 -57.44
CA ALA A 121 -14.11 -11.41 -57.39
C ALA A 121 -13.27 -10.27 -58.03
N GLY A 122 -11.94 -10.40 -58.04
CA GLY A 122 -11.07 -9.53 -58.82
C GLY A 122 -11.26 -9.68 -60.34
N LEU A 123 -11.63 -10.87 -60.82
CA LEU A 123 -11.90 -11.13 -62.24
C LEU A 123 -13.28 -10.62 -62.70
N LEU A 124 -14.26 -10.57 -61.79
CA LEU A 124 -15.67 -10.30 -62.12
C LEU A 124 -16.20 -8.94 -61.66
N SER A 125 -15.70 -8.36 -60.56
CA SER A 125 -16.32 -7.17 -59.95
C SER A 125 -15.39 -6.20 -59.21
N ASN A 126 -14.05 -6.35 -59.27
CA ASN A 126 -13.11 -5.59 -58.45
C ASN A 126 -13.44 -5.62 -56.94
N GLY A 127 -14.20 -6.62 -56.48
CA GLY A 127 -14.67 -6.70 -55.11
C GLY A 127 -13.53 -7.02 -54.13
N VAL A 128 -13.43 -6.23 -53.07
CA VAL A 128 -12.54 -6.50 -51.92
C VAL A 128 -13.32 -7.18 -50.81
N ILE A 129 -12.69 -8.13 -50.12
CA ILE A 129 -13.22 -8.75 -48.90
C ILE A 129 -12.56 -8.06 -47.72
N SER A 130 -13.36 -7.42 -46.84
CA SER A 130 -12.86 -6.85 -45.59
C SER A 130 -12.95 -7.89 -44.49
N ILE A 131 -11.82 -8.15 -43.83
CA ILE A 131 -11.70 -9.04 -42.68
C ILE A 131 -11.48 -8.17 -41.46
N GLU A 132 -12.21 -8.43 -40.39
CA GLU A 132 -12.02 -7.78 -39.10
C GLU A 132 -11.58 -8.80 -38.06
N ALA A 133 -10.61 -8.40 -37.24
CA ALA A 133 -10.15 -9.12 -36.06
C ALA A 133 -10.30 -8.20 -34.84
N THR A 134 -10.70 -8.79 -33.71
CA THR A 134 -10.83 -8.10 -32.43
C THR A 134 -10.15 -8.92 -31.34
N SER A 135 -9.41 -8.25 -30.46
CA SER A 135 -8.75 -8.86 -29.31
C SER A 135 -9.03 -8.02 -28.07
N GLU A 136 -9.29 -8.70 -26.96
CA GLU A 136 -9.49 -8.07 -25.67
C GLU A 136 -8.53 -8.70 -24.66
N VAL A 137 -7.67 -7.88 -24.04
CA VAL A 137 -6.67 -8.34 -23.08
C VAL A 137 -6.81 -7.59 -21.78
N VAL A 138 -6.82 -8.33 -20.67
CA VAL A 138 -6.78 -7.76 -19.33
C VAL A 138 -5.34 -7.37 -19.01
N ARG A 139 -5.12 -6.09 -18.66
CA ARG A 139 -3.83 -5.60 -18.21
C ARG A 139 -3.51 -6.17 -16.83
N ALA A 140 -2.34 -6.79 -16.68
CA ALA A 140 -1.87 -7.22 -15.37
C ALA A 140 -1.62 -5.97 -14.50
N SER A 141 -2.37 -5.86 -13.40
CA SER A 141 -2.18 -4.83 -12.39
C SER A 141 -1.59 -5.46 -11.13
N VAL A 142 -0.58 -4.81 -10.54
CA VAL A 142 0.02 -5.24 -9.26
C VAL A 142 -0.72 -4.55 -8.12
N LYS A 143 -1.31 -5.29 -7.17
CA LYS A 143 -1.95 -4.65 -6.01
C LYS A 143 -0.90 -4.02 -5.11
N VAL A 144 -1.16 -2.80 -4.64
CA VAL A 144 -0.25 -2.07 -3.75
C VAL A 144 -0.90 -1.80 -2.39
N GLU A 145 -0.17 -2.11 -1.33
CA GLU A 145 -0.52 -1.78 0.06
C GLU A 145 0.47 -0.74 0.56
N ILE A 146 -0.03 0.44 0.90
CA ILE A 146 0.80 1.61 1.23
C ILE A 146 0.59 1.98 2.69
N ALA A 147 1.69 2.15 3.44
CA ALA A 147 1.68 2.79 4.76
C ALA A 147 2.25 4.18 4.67
N LEU A 148 1.40 5.18 4.88
CA LEU A 148 1.77 6.58 4.93
C LEU A 148 2.10 6.95 6.37
N VAL A 149 3.40 6.97 6.71
CA VAL A 149 3.92 7.26 8.05
C VAL A 149 4.30 8.74 8.09
N LEU A 150 3.50 9.54 8.78
CA LEU A 150 3.60 11.00 8.76
C LEU A 150 3.99 11.53 10.12
N ASP A 151 5.06 12.31 10.13
CA ASP A 151 5.50 13.03 11.30
C ASP A 151 4.50 14.14 11.67
N THR A 152 4.03 14.08 12.92
CA THR A 152 3.10 15.06 13.51
C THR A 152 3.64 15.54 14.85
N THR A 153 4.95 15.70 14.96
CA THR A 153 5.62 16.19 16.17
C THR A 153 5.50 17.69 16.31
N GLY A 154 5.83 18.22 17.48
CA GLY A 154 5.77 19.66 17.76
C GLY A 154 6.56 20.51 16.76
N SER A 155 7.67 20.01 16.19
CA SER A 155 8.45 20.69 15.13
C SER A 155 7.64 20.98 13.87
N MET A 156 6.62 20.17 13.57
CA MET A 156 5.76 20.34 12.40
C MET A 156 4.78 21.52 12.54
N ASN A 157 4.60 22.08 13.76
CA ASN A 157 3.84 23.32 13.95
C ASN A 157 4.62 24.56 13.51
N ASP A 158 5.89 24.44 13.14
CA ASP A 158 6.69 25.55 12.66
C ASP A 158 6.29 25.95 11.22
N GLY A 159 6.03 27.25 11.03
CA GLY A 159 5.64 27.84 9.75
C GLY A 159 4.45 27.13 9.07
N THR A 160 4.64 26.69 7.83
CA THR A 160 3.62 26.02 7.01
C THR A 160 3.81 24.52 6.90
N LYS A 161 4.77 23.92 7.61
CA LYS A 161 5.20 22.53 7.43
C LYS A 161 4.06 21.51 7.51
N LEU A 162 3.27 21.55 8.59
CA LEU A 162 2.11 20.66 8.74
C LEU A 162 1.06 20.90 7.64
N ALA A 163 0.79 22.15 7.26
CA ALA A 163 -0.18 22.48 6.23
C ALA A 163 0.27 21.98 4.84
N ASP A 164 1.54 22.17 4.50
CA ASP A 164 2.15 21.73 3.25
C ASP A 164 2.20 20.20 3.16
N MET A 165 2.59 19.54 4.26
CA MET A 165 2.56 18.08 4.36
C MET A 165 1.14 17.54 4.18
N LYS A 166 0.13 18.11 4.86
CA LYS A 166 -1.27 17.71 4.70
C LYS A 166 -1.74 17.85 3.25
N LYS A 167 -1.40 18.96 2.60
CA LYS A 167 -1.74 19.18 1.19
C LYS A 167 -1.09 18.10 0.31
N ALA A 168 0.22 17.90 0.44
CA ALA A 168 0.96 16.96 -0.37
C ALA A 168 0.51 15.50 -0.17
N ALA A 169 0.21 15.11 1.08
CA ALA A 169 -0.32 13.79 1.42
C ALA A 169 -1.73 13.57 0.83
N LYS A 170 -2.61 14.58 0.85
CA LYS A 170 -3.92 14.48 0.18
C LYS A 170 -3.78 14.34 -1.34
N ASP A 171 -2.88 15.12 -1.96
CA ASP A 171 -2.61 15.03 -3.40
C ASP A 171 -2.06 13.65 -3.78
N PHE A 172 -1.20 13.06 -2.94
CA PHE A 172 -0.74 11.68 -3.07
C PHE A 172 -1.91 10.67 -3.07
N VAL A 173 -2.80 10.78 -2.08
CA VAL A 173 -3.98 9.90 -1.97
C VAL A 173 -4.90 10.03 -3.18
N THR A 174 -5.12 11.24 -3.69
CA THR A 174 -5.90 11.47 -4.92
C THR A 174 -5.27 10.78 -6.13
N LYS A 175 -3.94 10.86 -6.31
CA LYS A 175 -3.26 10.14 -7.41
C LYS A 175 -3.36 8.63 -7.29
N MET A 176 -3.31 8.11 -6.07
CA MET A 176 -3.48 6.68 -5.81
C MET A 176 -4.92 6.21 -6.07
N GLU A 177 -5.92 7.04 -5.75
CA GLU A 177 -7.31 6.80 -6.12
C GLU A 177 -7.50 6.78 -7.65
N GLU A 178 -6.91 7.73 -8.36
CA GLU A 178 -6.93 7.74 -9.83
C GLU A 178 -6.26 6.49 -10.44
N ALA A 179 -5.16 6.02 -9.85
CA ALA A 179 -4.50 4.77 -10.27
C ALA A 179 -5.39 3.56 -9.97
N ALA A 180 -6.02 3.52 -8.79
CA ALA A 180 -6.92 2.45 -8.38
C ALA A 180 -8.14 2.34 -9.31
N ASN A 181 -8.74 3.48 -9.68
CA ASN A 181 -9.90 3.56 -10.57
C ASN A 181 -9.61 3.12 -12.01
N LYS A 182 -8.34 3.10 -12.43
CA LYS A 182 -7.91 2.58 -13.73
C LYS A 182 -7.67 1.07 -13.71
N SER A 183 -7.64 0.46 -12.53
CA SER A 183 -7.43 -0.97 -12.37
C SER A 183 -8.74 -1.73 -12.49
N VAL A 184 -8.64 -2.90 -13.10
CA VAL A 184 -9.72 -3.89 -13.21
C VAL A 184 -9.85 -4.73 -11.94
N GLU A 185 -8.74 -4.82 -11.19
CA GLU A 185 -8.64 -5.59 -9.97
C GLU A 185 -9.29 -4.82 -8.81
N PRO A 186 -10.20 -5.45 -8.04
CA PRO A 186 -10.76 -4.83 -6.85
C PRO A 186 -9.68 -4.64 -5.79
N ASP A 187 -9.82 -3.57 -5.00
CA ASP A 187 -8.88 -3.17 -3.95
C ASP A 187 -7.42 -3.13 -4.43
N SER A 188 -7.22 -2.65 -5.66
CA SER A 188 -5.92 -2.52 -6.33
C SER A 188 -4.92 -1.64 -5.56
N VAL A 189 -5.41 -0.66 -4.82
CA VAL A 189 -4.62 0.20 -3.94
C VAL A 189 -5.29 0.28 -2.58
N LYS A 190 -4.55 -0.05 -1.52
CA LYS A 190 -4.95 0.16 -0.13
C LYS A 190 -3.95 1.08 0.54
N ILE A 191 -4.44 2.06 1.29
CA ILE A 191 -3.58 3.00 2.02
C ILE A 191 -3.95 2.97 3.50
N SER A 192 -2.93 2.91 4.35
CA SER A 192 -3.02 3.14 5.78
C SER A 192 -2.33 4.46 6.11
N LEU A 193 -2.81 5.12 7.17
CA LEU A 193 -2.29 6.41 7.62
C LEU A 193 -1.81 6.25 9.06
N VAL A 194 -0.54 6.53 9.31
CA VAL A 194 0.11 6.39 10.62
C VAL A 194 0.73 7.74 11.01
N PRO A 195 -0.04 8.65 11.62
CA PRO A 195 0.54 9.82 12.25
C PRO A 195 1.27 9.40 13.52
N PHE A 196 2.45 9.96 13.76
CA PHE A 196 3.24 9.65 14.94
C PHE A 196 3.80 10.91 15.61
N SER A 197 4.09 10.78 16.91
CA SER A 197 4.95 11.70 17.65
C SER A 197 5.66 10.96 18.79
N ASN A 198 5.36 11.27 20.05
CA ASN A 198 5.83 10.54 21.24
C ASN A 198 5.38 9.07 21.22
N THR A 199 4.24 8.82 20.59
CA THR A 199 3.56 7.53 20.47
C THR A 199 2.74 7.49 19.17
N VAL A 200 2.02 6.40 18.93
CA VAL A 200 1.00 6.24 17.88
C VAL A 200 -0.33 5.90 18.54
N ARG A 201 -1.43 6.39 17.97
CA ARG A 201 -2.77 6.22 18.52
C ARG A 201 -3.67 5.40 17.62
N VAL A 202 -4.15 4.26 18.12
CA VAL A 202 -5.24 3.49 17.51
C VAL A 202 -6.61 4.02 17.94
N ASP A 203 -7.68 3.43 17.41
CA ASP A 203 -9.02 3.65 17.94
C ASP A 203 -9.21 2.97 19.30
N GLY A 204 -8.99 3.71 20.39
CA GLY A 204 -9.04 3.15 21.75
C GLY A 204 -10.38 2.49 22.09
N ALA A 205 -11.50 3.04 21.58
CA ALA A 205 -12.82 2.46 21.82
C ALA A 205 -13.02 1.16 21.05
N ALA A 206 -12.58 1.12 19.79
CA ALA A 206 -12.71 -0.10 18.97
C ALA A 206 -11.77 -1.23 19.42
N TYR A 207 -10.59 -0.90 19.95
CA TYR A 207 -9.54 -1.88 20.24
C TYR A 207 -9.34 -2.18 21.72
N LEU A 208 -10.12 -1.59 22.64
CA LEU A 208 -9.99 -1.85 24.09
C LEU A 208 -9.97 -3.35 24.43
N ASN A 209 -10.80 -4.14 23.74
CA ASN A 209 -10.94 -5.58 23.95
C ASN A 209 -10.29 -6.41 22.83
N ALA A 210 -9.39 -5.83 22.04
CA ALA A 210 -8.73 -6.55 20.96
C ALA A 210 -7.66 -7.52 21.51
N PRO A 211 -7.56 -8.76 21.01
CA PRO A 211 -6.71 -9.81 21.60
C PRO A 211 -5.20 -9.52 21.52
N TRP A 212 -4.80 -8.58 20.66
CA TRP A 212 -3.42 -8.13 20.55
C TRP A 212 -3.03 -7.08 21.59
N VAL A 213 -4.01 -6.44 22.24
CA VAL A 213 -3.81 -5.50 23.35
C VAL A 213 -3.59 -6.30 24.63
N ASP A 214 -2.67 -5.82 25.46
CA ASP A 214 -2.43 -6.40 26.78
C ASP A 214 -3.54 -6.06 27.79
N GLN A 215 -4.68 -6.74 27.65
CA GLN A 215 -5.88 -6.51 28.47
C GLN A 215 -5.71 -6.94 29.92
N ALA A 216 -4.89 -7.96 30.16
CA ALA A 216 -4.68 -8.54 31.49
C ALA A 216 -3.50 -7.90 32.24
N GLY A 217 -2.75 -7.01 31.60
CA GLY A 217 -1.48 -6.50 32.14
C GLY A 217 -0.36 -7.55 32.14
N ALA A 218 -0.49 -8.64 31.37
CA ALA A 218 0.44 -9.76 31.37
C ALA A 218 1.83 -9.42 30.81
N SER A 219 1.96 -8.35 30.01
CA SER A 219 3.26 -7.93 29.50
C SER A 219 4.20 -7.56 30.65
N PRO A 220 5.49 -7.97 30.61
CA PRO A 220 6.46 -7.65 31.66
C PRO A 220 6.69 -6.13 31.81
N ILE A 221 6.27 -5.32 30.83
CA ILE A 221 6.31 -3.85 30.88
C ILE A 221 5.49 -3.30 32.06
N ASN A 222 4.42 -3.99 32.44
CA ASN A 222 3.57 -3.56 33.53
C ASN A 222 4.26 -3.62 34.89
N ASP A 223 5.31 -4.43 35.04
CA ASP A 223 6.05 -4.57 36.29
C ASP A 223 7.28 -3.64 36.34
N GLU A 224 7.52 -2.84 35.29
CA GLU A 224 8.71 -1.98 35.20
C GLU A 224 8.55 -0.65 35.94
N ILE A 225 7.33 -0.13 36.07
CA ILE A 225 7.04 1.22 36.63
C ILE A 225 6.56 1.15 38.07
N PHE A 226 5.63 0.23 38.34
CA PHE A 226 4.87 0.25 39.58
C PHE A 226 5.63 -0.45 40.70
N THR A 227 5.77 0.24 41.83
CA THR A 227 6.48 -0.27 43.01
C THR A 227 5.78 0.13 44.30
N LYS A 228 6.03 -0.66 45.34
CA LYS A 228 5.64 -0.43 46.74
C LYS A 228 6.89 -0.52 47.61
N ALA A 229 6.75 -0.25 48.90
CA ALA A 229 7.88 -0.27 49.84
C ALA A 229 8.66 -1.61 49.83
N SER A 230 7.98 -2.73 49.57
CA SER A 230 8.59 -4.06 49.50
C SER A 230 9.14 -4.46 48.12
N GLY A 231 9.11 -3.57 47.12
CA GLY A 231 9.66 -3.81 45.78
C GLY A 231 8.65 -3.60 44.66
N THR A 232 8.89 -4.24 43.52
CA THR A 232 8.00 -4.18 42.36
C THR A 232 6.59 -4.66 42.69
N GLN A 233 5.59 -4.03 42.09
CA GLN A 233 4.21 -4.49 42.12
C GLN A 233 3.64 -4.54 40.72
N HIS A 234 2.80 -5.54 40.50
CA HIS A 234 2.09 -5.70 39.25
C HIS A 234 0.95 -4.68 39.11
N ALA A 235 0.71 -4.19 37.90
CA ALA A 235 -0.41 -3.31 37.61
C ALA A 235 -1.02 -3.57 36.23
N ASN A 236 -2.35 -3.63 36.17
CA ASN A 236 -3.05 -3.60 34.89
C ASN A 236 -3.41 -2.14 34.55
N ARG A 237 -2.78 -1.60 33.50
CA ARG A 237 -2.96 -0.19 33.09
C ARG A 237 -4.39 0.17 32.69
N LEU A 238 -5.14 -0.76 32.07
CA LEU A 238 -6.55 -0.53 31.76
C LEU A 238 -7.42 -0.49 33.02
N THR A 239 -7.09 -1.33 34.01
CA THR A 239 -7.71 -1.24 35.34
C THR A 239 -7.42 0.11 36.00
N LEU A 240 -6.18 0.61 35.91
CA LEU A 240 -5.85 1.94 36.44
C LEU A 240 -6.63 3.06 35.75
N PHE A 241 -6.78 3.03 34.41
CA PHE A 241 -7.67 3.94 33.68
C PHE A 241 -9.11 3.91 34.22
N SER A 242 -9.65 2.71 34.45
CA SER A 242 -10.99 2.52 35.01
C SER A 242 -11.12 3.06 36.44
N GLN A 243 -10.10 2.85 37.30
CA GLN A 243 -10.10 3.36 38.68
C GLN A 243 -10.11 4.89 38.74
N ILE A 244 -9.34 5.53 37.86
CA ILE A 244 -9.35 6.98 37.70
C ILE A 244 -10.69 7.44 37.08
N GLY A 245 -11.43 6.57 36.39
CA GLY A 245 -12.60 6.96 35.62
C GLY A 245 -12.22 7.84 34.42
N THR A 246 -11.25 7.38 33.63
CA THR A 246 -10.83 8.02 32.38
C THR A 246 -10.58 6.94 31.33
N ALA A 247 -11.11 7.13 30.13
CA ALA A 247 -10.94 6.16 29.05
C ALA A 247 -9.50 6.19 28.49
N TRP A 248 -8.99 5.01 28.12
CA TRP A 248 -7.79 4.91 27.30
C TRP A 248 -8.06 5.50 25.91
N ARG A 249 -7.25 6.47 25.49
CA ARG A 249 -7.45 7.16 24.19
C ARG A 249 -6.99 6.36 22.97
N GLY A 250 -6.27 5.25 23.17
CA GLY A 250 -5.76 4.39 22.09
C GLY A 250 -4.25 4.48 21.85
N CYS A 251 -3.48 5.24 22.62
CA CYS A 251 -2.02 5.24 22.47
C CYS A 251 -1.39 3.97 23.03
N VAL A 252 -0.24 3.59 22.48
CA VAL A 252 0.43 2.34 22.82
C VAL A 252 1.91 2.56 23.12
N GLU A 253 2.48 1.66 23.91
CA GLU A 253 3.92 1.62 24.14
C GLU A 253 4.67 0.96 22.98
N MET A 254 5.95 1.27 22.86
CA MET A 254 6.88 0.42 22.13
C MET A 254 7.05 -0.90 22.88
N ARG A 255 7.01 -2.00 22.12
CA ARG A 255 7.22 -3.34 22.67
C ARG A 255 8.61 -3.50 23.27
N LYS A 256 8.81 -4.51 24.11
CA LYS A 256 10.13 -4.74 24.73
C LYS A 256 11.09 -5.27 23.70
N ALA A 257 12.34 -4.79 23.70
CA ALA A 257 13.37 -5.36 22.87
C ALA A 257 13.46 -6.89 23.11
N PRO A 258 13.54 -7.70 22.03
CA PRO A 258 13.79 -7.28 20.64
C PRO A 258 12.53 -7.01 19.79
N TYR A 259 11.32 -7.10 20.35
CA TYR A 259 10.05 -7.02 19.61
C TYR A 259 9.67 -5.60 19.13
N ASP A 260 10.35 -4.57 19.61
CA ASP A 260 10.22 -3.19 19.14
C ASP A 260 10.64 -3.02 17.68
N VAL A 261 11.55 -3.87 17.19
CA VAL A 261 12.08 -3.80 15.83
C VAL A 261 11.75 -5.04 14.98
N GLN A 262 10.88 -5.92 15.47
CA GLN A 262 10.51 -7.17 14.81
C GLN A 262 9.01 -7.22 14.48
N ASP A 263 8.64 -8.04 13.50
CA ASP A 263 7.26 -8.34 13.12
C ASP A 263 6.75 -9.63 13.78
N THR A 264 6.96 -9.73 15.09
CA THR A 264 6.48 -10.88 15.87
C THR A 264 4.99 -10.71 16.15
N ALA A 265 4.19 -11.75 15.90
CA ALA A 265 2.76 -11.73 16.19
C ALA A 265 2.48 -11.55 17.70
N PRO A 266 1.50 -10.72 18.08
CA PRO A 266 1.07 -10.60 19.47
C PRO A 266 0.43 -11.90 19.94
N SER A 267 0.83 -12.39 21.11
CA SER A 267 0.34 -13.66 21.66
C SER A 267 0.32 -13.63 23.18
N THR A 268 -0.74 -14.17 23.77
CA THR A 268 -0.84 -14.36 25.24
C THR A 268 0.13 -15.43 25.75
N GLY A 269 0.59 -16.35 24.88
CA GLY A 269 1.61 -17.33 25.22
C GLY A 269 3.02 -16.72 25.36
N THR A 270 3.25 -15.55 24.77
CA THR A 270 4.49 -14.77 24.91
C THR A 270 4.12 -13.32 25.24
N PRO A 271 3.74 -13.01 26.49
CA PRO A 271 3.13 -11.71 26.84
C PRO A 271 3.93 -10.46 26.45
N ALA A 272 5.25 -10.58 26.31
CA ALA A 272 6.12 -9.49 25.83
C ALA A 272 5.87 -9.06 24.37
N THR A 273 5.14 -9.85 23.57
CA THR A 273 4.77 -9.51 22.18
C THR A 273 3.45 -8.74 22.08
N LEU A 274 2.65 -8.71 23.16
CA LEU A 274 1.41 -7.93 23.24
C LEU A 274 1.70 -6.43 23.20
N TYR A 275 0.75 -5.66 22.69
CA TYR A 275 0.83 -4.21 22.72
C TYR A 275 0.27 -3.69 24.04
N THR A 276 1.15 -3.12 24.85
CA THR A 276 0.78 -2.55 26.14
C THR A 276 0.13 -1.17 25.93
N PRO A 277 -1.06 -0.91 26.51
CA PRO A 277 -1.68 0.41 26.53
C PRO A 277 -0.72 1.45 27.10
N TYR A 278 -0.55 2.56 26.39
CA TYR A 278 0.19 3.71 26.89
C TYR A 278 -0.51 4.27 28.13
N PHE A 279 0.28 4.49 29.18
CA PHE A 279 -0.19 5.02 30.45
C PHE A 279 0.91 5.89 31.06
N ALA A 280 0.78 7.20 30.94
CA ALA A 280 1.68 8.13 31.60
C ALA A 280 1.45 8.06 33.11
N PRO A 281 2.39 7.51 33.90
CA PRO A 281 2.16 7.36 35.34
C PRO A 281 2.09 8.73 36.01
N ASP A 282 1.54 8.70 37.22
CA ASP A 282 1.45 9.86 38.08
C ASP A 282 2.80 10.02 38.78
N GLU A 283 3.43 11.17 38.57
CA GLU A 283 4.76 11.51 39.06
C GLU A 283 4.69 12.07 40.49
N PRO A 284 5.79 12.03 41.27
CA PRO A 284 5.79 12.51 42.64
C PRO A 284 5.38 13.99 42.79
N ASP A 285 4.55 14.28 43.79
CA ASP A 285 4.06 15.65 44.12
C ASP A 285 5.18 16.62 44.57
N SER A 286 6.40 16.11 44.78
CA SER A 286 7.51 16.86 45.36
C SER A 286 8.83 16.42 44.75
N LYS A 287 9.73 17.39 44.55
CA LYS A 287 11.08 17.11 44.04
C LYS A 287 11.81 16.01 44.82
N THR A 288 12.63 15.27 44.09
CA THR A 288 13.54 14.29 44.68
C THR A 288 14.85 14.96 45.08
N SER A 289 15.45 14.56 46.21
CA SER A 289 16.73 15.11 46.64
C SER A 289 17.81 14.89 45.57
N GLY A 290 18.57 15.94 45.25
CA GLY A 290 19.56 15.93 44.16
C GLY A 290 19.02 16.33 42.77
N TYR A 291 17.73 16.64 42.65
CA TYR A 291 17.07 17.01 41.40
C TYR A 291 16.26 18.32 41.56
N SER A 292 15.96 18.96 40.43
CA SER A 292 15.05 20.12 40.37
C SER A 292 13.58 19.71 40.55
N ASP A 293 12.73 20.72 40.73
CA ASP A 293 11.28 20.55 40.81
C ASP A 293 10.69 20.55 39.38
N ASP A 294 10.90 19.46 38.65
CA ASP A 294 10.62 19.32 37.20
C ASP A 294 9.79 18.06 36.88
N TYR A 295 9.08 17.51 37.88
CA TYR A 295 8.00 16.57 37.60
C TYR A 295 6.83 17.33 36.97
N GLU A 296 6.21 16.73 35.97
CA GLU A 296 5.21 17.42 35.18
C GLU A 296 3.81 16.81 35.28
N ASN A 297 3.71 15.54 35.64
CA ASN A 297 2.46 14.77 35.58
C ASN A 297 2.00 14.25 36.95
N ASP A 298 1.73 15.16 37.88
CA ASP A 298 1.28 14.93 39.27
C ASP A 298 -0.25 15.13 39.40
N TYR A 299 -1.02 14.25 38.79
CA TYR A 299 -2.48 14.34 38.70
C TYR A 299 -3.25 13.70 39.86
N LEU A 300 -2.55 13.02 40.77
CA LEU A 300 -3.07 12.40 41.99
C LEU A 300 -2.14 12.69 43.17
N PRO A 301 -2.65 12.77 44.41
CA PRO A 301 -1.80 12.77 45.58
C PRO A 301 -1.01 11.46 45.69
N ASP A 302 0.27 11.53 46.07
CA ASP A 302 1.16 10.36 46.18
C ASP A 302 0.57 9.22 47.03
N GLY A 303 -0.19 9.55 48.07
CA GLY A 303 -0.93 8.58 48.88
C GLY A 303 -0.06 7.59 49.69
N THR A 304 1.26 7.76 49.72
CA THR A 304 2.23 6.80 50.31
C THR A 304 2.77 7.18 51.69
N GLY A 305 2.14 8.10 52.42
CA GLY A 305 2.65 8.58 53.72
C GLY A 305 4.05 9.23 53.60
N SER A 306 4.79 9.29 54.72
CA SER A 306 6.06 10.02 54.88
C SER A 306 7.28 9.46 54.11
N THR A 307 7.12 8.52 53.17
CA THR A 307 8.25 7.95 52.43
C THR A 307 8.93 9.01 51.55
N THR A 308 10.27 8.98 51.50
CA THR A 308 11.08 9.85 50.63
C THR A 308 11.49 9.15 49.32
N ASN A 309 11.14 7.87 49.16
CA ASN A 309 11.50 7.09 47.97
C ASN A 309 10.58 7.44 46.80
N TRP A 310 11.11 8.16 45.81
CA TRP A 310 10.39 8.61 44.62
C TRP A 310 9.77 7.46 43.80
N ARG A 311 10.42 6.28 43.74
CA ARG A 311 9.87 5.12 43.03
C ARG A 311 8.61 4.59 43.69
N VAL A 312 8.54 4.62 45.01
CA VAL A 312 7.36 4.17 45.77
C VAL A 312 6.22 5.17 45.60
N LYS A 313 6.51 6.47 45.62
CA LYS A 313 5.53 7.54 45.38
C LYS A 313 4.91 7.44 43.97
N GLN A 314 5.76 7.40 42.94
CA GLN A 314 5.33 7.28 41.54
C GLN A 314 4.64 5.95 41.27
N GLY A 315 5.25 4.86 41.75
CA GLY A 315 4.85 3.51 41.41
C GLY A 315 3.67 2.96 42.20
N SER A 316 3.15 3.69 43.21
CA SER A 316 2.03 3.22 44.03
C SER A 316 0.74 3.12 43.22
N ILE A 317 0.14 1.94 43.13
CA ILE A 317 -1.13 1.76 42.41
C ILE A 317 -2.35 2.20 43.24
N THR A 318 -2.22 2.33 44.57
CA THR A 318 -3.35 2.64 45.45
C THR A 318 -3.88 4.06 45.26
N LYS A 319 -3.05 4.98 44.76
CA LYS A 319 -3.44 6.37 44.51
C LYS A 319 -4.43 6.53 43.35
N TYR A 320 -4.51 5.54 42.44
CA TYR A 320 -5.38 5.62 41.26
C TYR A 320 -6.87 5.52 41.55
N GLY A 321 -7.26 5.14 42.77
CA GLY A 321 -8.64 5.29 43.27
C GLY A 321 -8.88 6.61 44.04
N GLY A 322 -7.90 7.50 44.10
CA GLY A 322 -7.93 8.74 44.88
C GLY A 322 -8.55 9.95 44.17
N THR A 323 -8.56 11.08 44.87
CA THR A 323 -9.07 12.35 44.35
C THR A 323 -8.13 12.95 43.31
N LYS A 324 -8.68 13.26 42.13
CA LYS A 324 -7.95 13.93 41.04
C LYS A 324 -7.60 15.37 41.43
N ARG A 325 -6.37 15.80 41.10
CA ARG A 325 -5.92 17.20 41.26
C ARG A 325 -6.46 18.12 40.16
N GLY A 326 -6.90 17.57 39.03
CA GLY A 326 -7.44 18.32 37.91
C GLY A 326 -8.16 17.44 36.88
N SER A 327 -8.59 18.05 35.78
CA SER A 327 -9.24 17.35 34.68
C SER A 327 -8.22 16.53 33.87
N MET A 328 -8.52 15.26 33.67
CA MET A 328 -7.68 14.37 32.86
C MET A 328 -7.78 14.77 31.38
N SER A 329 -6.62 14.99 30.75
CA SER A 329 -6.47 15.47 29.37
C SER A 329 -5.29 14.76 28.68
N THR A 330 -4.90 15.25 27.50
CA THR A 330 -3.68 14.82 26.80
C THR A 330 -2.44 15.59 27.21
N THR A 331 -2.57 16.58 28.10
CA THR A 331 -1.46 17.35 28.66
C THR A 331 -1.26 17.07 30.15
N PHE A 332 -2.25 16.47 30.82
CA PHE A 332 -2.23 16.16 32.25
C PHE A 332 -3.06 14.90 32.53
N GLY A 333 -2.51 13.92 33.25
CA GLY A 333 -3.19 12.66 33.52
C GLY A 333 -2.58 11.45 32.79
N PRO A 334 -3.26 10.29 32.84
CA PRO A 334 -2.73 9.04 32.29
C PRO A 334 -2.63 9.01 30.76
N ASN A 335 -3.30 9.96 30.09
CA ASN A 335 -3.23 10.16 28.64
C ASN A 335 -2.30 11.32 28.23
N ARG A 336 -1.51 11.90 29.16
CA ARG A 336 -0.52 12.93 28.82
C ARG A 336 0.37 12.45 27.68
N GLY A 337 0.59 13.25 26.64
CA GLY A 337 1.39 12.84 25.47
C GLY A 337 0.65 11.97 24.44
N CYS A 338 -0.61 11.58 24.70
CA CYS A 338 -1.51 10.89 23.77
C CYS A 338 -2.42 11.90 23.00
N GLY A 339 -1.86 13.05 22.64
CA GLY A 339 -2.50 14.10 21.83
C GLY A 339 -2.51 13.80 20.33
N VAL A 340 -1.65 12.87 19.89
CA VAL A 340 -1.48 12.49 18.48
C VAL A 340 -2.80 12.08 17.81
N SER A 341 -2.92 12.39 16.53
CA SER A 341 -4.07 12.03 15.71
C SER A 341 -4.21 10.51 15.60
N LYS A 342 -5.44 10.05 15.37
CA LYS A 342 -5.75 8.62 15.25
C LYS A 342 -5.20 8.07 13.93
N MET A 343 -4.60 6.89 13.96
CA MET A 343 -4.20 6.17 12.76
C MET A 343 -5.40 5.53 12.04
N ARG A 344 -5.24 5.26 10.75
CA ARG A 344 -6.15 4.42 9.97
C ARG A 344 -5.43 3.18 9.45
N ARG A 345 -6.12 2.05 9.56
CA ARG A 345 -5.77 0.76 8.95
C ARG A 345 -5.73 0.84 7.42
N LEU A 346 -5.29 -0.23 6.77
CA LEU A 346 -5.37 -0.31 5.31
C LEU A 346 -6.82 -0.15 4.87
N SER A 347 -7.06 0.82 3.99
CA SER A 347 -8.40 1.17 3.53
C SER A 347 -8.39 1.53 2.05
N THR A 348 -9.52 1.27 1.40
CA THR A 348 -9.85 1.74 0.05
C THR A 348 -10.74 2.99 0.09
N SER A 349 -11.09 3.49 1.28
CA SER A 349 -11.83 4.74 1.42
C SER A 349 -10.87 5.93 1.34
N PHE A 350 -10.51 6.32 0.12
CA PHE A 350 -9.61 7.44 -0.16
C PHE A 350 -10.11 8.76 0.45
N GLN A 351 -11.43 8.98 0.44
CA GLN A 351 -12.02 10.16 1.08
C GLN A 351 -11.79 10.17 2.59
N ALA A 352 -12.05 9.06 3.29
CA ALA A 352 -11.82 8.99 4.73
C ALA A 352 -10.34 9.19 5.09
N ILE A 353 -9.41 8.74 4.23
CA ILE A 353 -7.97 8.99 4.40
C ILE A 353 -7.66 10.47 4.27
N ARG A 354 -8.21 11.17 3.25
CA ARG A 354 -8.04 12.62 3.11
C ARG A 354 -8.62 13.39 4.29
N ASP A 355 -9.76 12.96 4.82
CA ASP A 355 -10.39 13.58 5.98
C ASP A 355 -9.52 13.47 7.24
N ASP A 356 -8.91 12.30 7.48
CA ASP A 356 -7.98 12.17 8.61
C ASP A 356 -6.69 12.95 8.41
N ILE A 357 -6.15 13.01 7.19
CA ILE A 357 -4.99 13.86 6.87
C ILE A 357 -5.34 15.32 7.20
N GLN A 358 -6.52 15.78 6.79
CA GLN A 358 -6.97 17.14 7.08
C GLN A 358 -7.06 17.40 8.60
N ALA A 359 -7.46 16.40 9.38
CA ALA A 359 -7.62 16.46 10.82
C ALA A 359 -6.30 16.33 11.62
N LEU A 360 -5.15 16.11 10.98
CA LEU A 360 -3.88 15.93 11.70
C LEU A 360 -3.51 17.15 12.55
N THR A 361 -2.93 16.92 13.71
CA THR A 361 -2.44 17.97 14.62
C THR A 361 -1.05 17.63 15.07
N ALA A 362 -0.17 18.62 15.18
CA ALA A 362 1.20 18.41 15.63
C ALA A 362 1.34 18.58 17.14
N ASP A 363 2.00 17.61 17.80
CA ASP A 363 2.20 17.57 19.25
C ASP A 363 3.38 16.64 19.63
N GLY A 364 4.10 16.94 20.71
CA GLY A 364 5.10 16.03 21.31
C GLY A 364 6.47 15.96 20.63
N ASN A 365 7.34 15.07 21.15
CA ASN A 365 8.67 14.78 20.62
C ASN A 365 8.62 13.77 19.47
N THR A 366 9.74 13.66 18.76
CA THR A 366 9.90 12.85 17.55
C THR A 366 10.44 11.46 17.86
N ASN A 367 9.57 10.45 17.80
CA ASN A 367 9.93 9.04 17.85
C ASN A 367 9.62 8.36 16.51
N ILE A 368 10.53 8.47 15.56
CA ILE A 368 10.38 7.83 14.24
C ILE A 368 10.30 6.29 14.35
N PRO A 369 11.07 5.60 15.23
CA PRO A 369 10.95 4.15 15.41
C PRO A 369 9.52 3.66 15.70
N ILE A 370 8.75 4.34 16.56
CA ILE A 370 7.38 3.90 16.84
C ILE A 370 6.46 4.12 15.63
N GLY A 371 6.60 5.23 14.91
CA GLY A 371 5.87 5.49 13.67
C GLY A 371 6.15 4.41 12.62
N MET A 372 7.43 4.07 12.43
CA MET A 372 7.88 3.03 11.50
C MET A 372 7.40 1.64 11.89
N SER A 373 7.47 1.27 13.17
CA SER A 373 6.94 0.01 13.67
C SER A 373 5.44 -0.11 13.42
N TRP A 374 4.66 0.96 13.62
CA TRP A 374 3.23 0.95 13.34
C TRP A 374 2.88 1.00 11.85
N GLY A 375 3.69 1.67 11.02
CA GLY A 375 3.60 1.56 9.56
C GLY A 375 3.84 0.13 9.09
N TRP A 376 4.78 -0.59 9.71
CA TRP A 376 4.98 -2.01 9.42
C TRP A 376 3.78 -2.86 9.88
N ASN A 377 3.22 -2.58 11.06
CA ASN A 377 2.06 -3.28 11.60
C ASN A 377 0.81 -3.21 10.72
N THR A 378 0.60 -2.11 9.99
CA THR A 378 -0.54 -2.00 9.05
C THR A 378 -0.33 -2.83 7.78
N LEU A 379 0.92 -3.00 7.35
CA LEU A 379 1.29 -3.81 6.18
C LEU A 379 1.50 -5.28 6.52
N SER A 380 1.67 -5.62 7.79
CA SER A 380 2.01 -6.97 8.21
C SER A 380 0.80 -7.91 8.18
N PRO A 381 0.96 -9.15 7.66
CA PRO A 381 -0.04 -10.22 7.80
C PRO A 381 -0.09 -10.80 9.23
N GLN A 382 0.90 -10.49 10.08
CA GLN A 382 1.04 -11.00 11.45
C GLN A 382 0.91 -9.89 12.51
N GLY A 383 0.76 -8.64 12.07
CA GLY A 383 0.56 -7.49 12.93
C GLY A 383 -0.78 -7.52 13.68
N PRO A 384 -1.04 -6.53 14.54
CA PRO A 384 -2.26 -6.44 15.35
C PRO A 384 -3.56 -6.46 14.51
N PHE A 385 -3.50 -6.00 13.26
CA PHE A 385 -4.65 -5.95 12.37
C PHE A 385 -4.70 -7.10 11.37
N ALA A 386 -3.54 -7.67 11.03
CA ALA A 386 -3.38 -8.66 9.97
C ALA A 386 -4.07 -8.27 8.64
N ASP A 387 -4.10 -6.97 8.32
CA ASP A 387 -4.78 -6.45 7.11
C ASP A 387 -4.01 -6.71 5.83
N GLY A 388 -2.68 -6.74 5.95
CA GLY A 388 -1.80 -6.90 4.81
C GLY A 388 -1.78 -8.35 4.34
N VAL A 389 -1.68 -8.55 3.02
CA VAL A 389 -1.48 -9.91 2.47
C VAL A 389 -0.18 -10.55 2.95
N ALA A 390 -0.04 -11.87 2.81
CA ALA A 390 1.21 -12.55 3.13
C ALA A 390 2.40 -11.94 2.38
N TYR A 391 3.57 -11.90 3.03
CA TYR A 391 4.80 -11.44 2.37
C TYR A 391 5.09 -12.26 1.11
N ASN A 392 5.62 -11.61 0.08
CA ASN A 392 5.96 -12.22 -1.20
C ASN A 392 4.77 -12.83 -1.96
N THR A 393 3.53 -12.47 -1.60
CA THR A 393 2.36 -12.83 -2.41
C THR A 393 2.55 -12.30 -3.83
N PRO A 394 2.44 -13.14 -4.88
CA PRO A 394 2.58 -12.69 -6.25
C PRO A 394 1.64 -11.53 -6.57
N LYS A 395 2.12 -10.59 -7.40
CA LYS A 395 1.37 -9.38 -7.80
C LYS A 395 0.92 -8.50 -6.63
N HIS A 396 1.53 -8.61 -5.46
CA HIS A 396 1.32 -7.68 -4.36
C HIS A 396 2.62 -7.00 -3.97
N GLN A 397 2.57 -5.68 -3.82
CA GLN A 397 3.68 -4.88 -3.34
C GLN A 397 3.29 -4.16 -2.06
N LYS A 398 4.22 -4.14 -1.11
CA LYS A 398 4.08 -3.45 0.16
C LYS A 398 5.04 -2.26 0.16
N ILE A 399 4.51 -1.08 0.40
CA ILE A 399 5.25 0.18 0.30
C ILE A 399 5.03 0.97 1.58
N LEU A 400 6.11 1.45 2.19
CA LEU A 400 6.06 2.38 3.31
C LEU A 400 6.64 3.71 2.86
N VAL A 401 5.90 4.79 3.08
CA VAL A 401 6.33 6.17 2.82
C VAL A 401 6.46 6.88 4.16
N LEU A 402 7.70 7.09 4.60
CA LEU A 402 8.04 7.87 5.78
C LEU A 402 8.29 9.32 5.38
N MET A 403 7.65 10.26 6.08
CA MET A 403 7.99 11.68 6.02
C MET A 403 8.25 12.19 7.43
N THR A 404 9.36 12.90 7.62
CA THR A 404 9.76 13.50 8.89
C THR A 404 10.56 14.79 8.67
N ASP A 405 10.39 15.75 9.58
CA ASP A 405 11.12 17.01 9.57
C ASP A 405 12.17 17.14 10.68
N GLY A 406 12.31 16.11 11.52
CA GLY A 406 13.02 16.19 12.78
C GLY A 406 14.04 15.08 12.99
N GLU A 407 14.94 15.32 13.94
CA GLU A 407 15.77 14.27 14.54
C GLU A 407 14.95 13.47 15.54
N ASN A 408 15.31 12.21 15.75
CA ASN A 408 14.76 11.45 16.86
C ASN A 408 15.10 12.13 18.20
N THR A 409 14.09 12.35 19.05
CA THR A 409 14.22 13.09 20.29
C THR A 409 13.52 12.39 21.46
N ILE A 410 14.15 12.46 22.63
CA ILE A 410 13.55 12.10 23.92
C ILE A 410 13.79 13.29 24.85
N SER A 411 12.73 13.87 25.41
CA SER A 411 12.86 15.03 26.31
C SER A 411 13.78 14.71 27.48
N THR A 412 14.57 15.71 27.90
CA THR A 412 15.32 15.70 29.17
C THR A 412 14.49 16.37 30.26
N ARG A 413 14.57 15.81 31.46
CA ARG A 413 14.00 16.41 32.68
C ARG A 413 14.99 16.26 33.81
N ASP A 414 15.13 17.28 34.64
CA ASP A 414 15.99 17.20 35.82
C ASP A 414 15.24 16.53 36.98
N THR A 415 14.92 15.25 36.76
CA THR A 415 14.27 14.35 37.71
C THR A 415 14.90 12.96 37.61
N PRO A 416 14.72 12.07 38.61
CA PRO A 416 15.12 10.66 38.49
C PRO A 416 14.50 9.92 37.29
N ASN A 417 13.38 10.42 36.75
CA ASN A 417 12.79 9.87 35.53
C ASN A 417 13.64 10.14 34.28
N ASP A 418 14.41 11.23 34.31
CA ASP A 418 15.33 11.70 33.27
C ASP A 418 14.68 11.86 31.88
N GLY A 419 13.41 12.24 31.88
CA GLY A 419 12.64 12.56 30.68
C GLY A 419 11.14 12.53 30.91
N THR A 420 10.39 13.02 29.93
CA THR A 420 8.93 12.95 29.91
C THR A 420 8.50 11.55 29.42
N TYR A 421 7.46 10.97 30.03
CA TYR A 421 6.96 9.66 29.65
C TYR A 421 6.44 9.65 28.20
N ALA A 422 6.98 8.77 27.36
CA ALA A 422 6.61 8.62 25.95
C ALA A 422 6.43 7.14 25.61
N GLY A 423 6.16 6.79 24.35
CA GLY A 423 6.05 5.38 23.93
C GLY A 423 7.34 4.58 24.16
N THR A 424 8.47 5.23 24.40
CA THR A 424 9.74 4.63 24.82
C THR A 424 9.82 4.36 26.33
N ALA A 425 8.80 4.72 27.10
CA ALA A 425 8.82 4.87 28.56
C ALA A 425 9.88 5.90 29.05
N TYR A 426 10.16 5.92 30.36
CA TYR A 426 11.23 6.74 30.94
C TYR A 426 12.63 6.18 30.64
N ILE A 427 13.65 7.04 30.75
CA ILE A 427 15.05 6.64 30.50
C ILE A 427 15.52 5.57 31.48
N TRP A 428 15.20 5.69 32.77
CA TRP A 428 15.64 4.73 33.80
C TRP A 428 15.09 3.31 33.60
N GLN A 429 14.00 3.14 32.85
CA GLN A 429 13.45 1.82 32.54
C GLN A 429 14.30 1.07 31.51
N GLY A 430 15.28 1.73 30.87
CA GLY A 430 16.25 1.08 30.00
C GLY A 430 15.64 0.43 28.76
N ARG A 431 14.53 0.99 28.25
CA ARG A 431 13.75 0.40 27.15
C ARG A 431 14.40 0.52 25.79
N VAL A 432 15.07 1.64 25.55
CA VAL A 432 15.73 1.93 24.28
C VAL A 432 17.15 1.38 24.35
N ILE A 433 17.48 0.46 23.45
CA ILE A 433 18.77 -0.22 23.41
C ILE A 433 19.71 0.49 22.44
N LYS A 434 20.93 0.81 22.90
CA LYS A 434 22.00 1.41 22.09
C LYS A 434 22.61 0.41 21.11
N SER A 435 23.42 0.92 20.19
CA SER A 435 24.16 0.11 19.20
C SER A 435 25.10 -0.93 19.83
N ASN A 436 25.61 -0.66 21.03
CA ASN A 436 26.45 -1.59 21.78
C ASN A 436 25.67 -2.65 22.60
N GLY A 437 24.35 -2.75 22.40
CA GLY A 437 23.49 -3.72 23.08
C GLY A 437 23.11 -3.34 24.52
N GLN A 438 23.61 -2.23 25.05
CA GLN A 438 23.26 -1.76 26.40
C GLN A 438 22.03 -0.84 26.37
N PRO A 439 21.18 -0.84 27.40
CA PRO A 439 20.08 0.12 27.51
C PRO A 439 20.59 1.56 27.66
N LEU A 440 19.76 2.53 27.27
CA LEU A 440 19.91 3.91 27.74
C LEU A 440 19.84 3.95 29.27
N SER A 441 20.60 4.86 29.86
CA SER A 441 20.73 5.03 31.31
C SER A 441 20.57 6.50 31.67
N ASN A 442 20.25 6.80 32.92
CA ASN A 442 20.10 8.18 33.37
C ASN A 442 21.40 8.99 33.19
N GLY A 443 21.25 10.30 32.98
CA GLY A 443 22.33 11.27 32.82
C GLY A 443 22.95 11.30 31.43
N VAL A 444 22.44 10.52 30.47
CA VAL A 444 22.93 10.55 29.08
C VAL A 444 22.45 11.81 28.36
N ASN A 445 23.36 12.41 27.58
CA ASN A 445 23.09 13.59 26.78
C ASN A 445 22.12 13.32 25.60
N ASN A 446 21.60 14.38 25.00
CA ASN A 446 20.64 14.30 23.90
C ASN A 446 21.20 13.53 22.69
N ASP A 447 22.46 13.73 22.34
CA ASP A 447 23.09 13.03 21.22
C ASP A 447 23.06 11.51 21.39
N THR A 448 23.33 11.02 22.60
CA THR A 448 23.28 9.58 22.91
C THR A 448 21.86 9.04 22.84
N ARG A 449 20.85 9.83 23.24
CA ARG A 449 19.42 9.46 23.15
C ARG A 449 19.00 9.35 21.69
N THR A 450 19.32 10.36 20.88
CA THR A 450 19.06 10.38 19.44
C THR A 450 19.74 9.19 18.74
N GLN A 451 21.02 8.96 18.98
CA GLN A 451 21.76 7.83 18.40
C GLN A 451 21.16 6.47 18.76
N ALA A 452 20.61 6.31 19.97
CA ALA A 452 19.97 5.07 20.37
C ALA A 452 18.65 4.84 19.60
N LEU A 453 17.81 5.87 19.44
CA LEU A 453 16.61 5.79 18.60
C LEU A 453 16.95 5.57 17.12
N ASP A 454 17.96 6.27 16.60
CA ASP A 454 18.44 6.11 15.23
C ASP A 454 18.92 4.68 14.96
N TYR A 455 19.61 4.08 15.93
CA TYR A 455 19.99 2.67 15.85
C TYR A 455 18.77 1.75 15.79
N ARG A 456 17.73 1.98 16.62
CA ARG A 456 16.48 1.21 16.53
C ARG A 456 15.79 1.39 15.18
N LEU A 457 15.76 2.61 14.65
CA LEU A 457 15.23 2.91 13.32
C LEU A 457 15.97 2.14 12.23
N GLY A 458 17.30 2.13 12.26
CA GLY A 458 18.12 1.37 11.30
C GLY A 458 17.81 -0.13 11.29
N LEU A 459 17.59 -0.73 12.47
CA LEU A 459 17.18 -2.13 12.58
C LEU A 459 15.78 -2.38 12.00
N LEU A 460 14.82 -1.49 12.28
CA LEU A 460 13.48 -1.53 11.68
C LEU A 460 13.54 -1.50 10.15
N CYS A 461 14.27 -0.54 9.57
CA CYS A 461 14.41 -0.42 8.12
C CYS A 461 15.06 -1.67 7.51
N THR A 462 16.09 -2.22 8.17
CA THR A 462 16.76 -3.45 7.72
C THR A 462 15.79 -4.64 7.71
N ASN A 463 15.03 -4.81 8.79
CA ASN A 463 14.09 -5.93 8.94
C ASN A 463 12.90 -5.83 7.98
N MET A 464 12.37 -4.62 7.73
CA MET A 464 11.32 -4.38 6.74
C MET A 464 11.80 -4.67 5.32
N LYS A 465 13.00 -4.21 4.94
CA LYS A 465 13.59 -4.50 3.62
C LYS A 465 13.80 -6.01 3.41
N ALA A 466 14.19 -6.74 4.45
CA ALA A 466 14.30 -8.21 4.40
C ALA A 466 12.95 -8.91 4.18
N LYS A 467 11.81 -8.24 4.39
CA LYS A 467 10.46 -8.72 4.07
C LYS A 467 9.94 -8.21 2.72
N ASN A 468 10.81 -7.65 1.87
CA ASN A 468 10.47 -7.05 0.58
C ASN A 468 9.44 -5.92 0.68
N ILE A 469 9.51 -5.12 1.75
CA ILE A 469 8.79 -3.85 1.86
C ILE A 469 9.66 -2.77 1.22
N GLU A 470 9.10 -2.04 0.26
CA GLU A 470 9.76 -0.91 -0.36
C GLU A 470 9.59 0.34 0.52
N ILE A 471 10.69 0.98 0.91
CA ILE A 471 10.70 2.11 1.83
C ILE A 471 11.10 3.37 1.07
N TYR A 472 10.17 4.32 1.05
CA TYR A 472 10.40 5.71 0.66
C TYR A 472 10.59 6.56 1.91
N THR A 473 11.56 7.46 1.87
CA THR A 473 11.82 8.39 2.98
C THR A 473 11.93 9.82 2.46
N ILE A 474 11.21 10.73 3.09
CA ILE A 474 11.18 12.16 2.78
C ILE A 474 11.69 12.90 4.01
N ARG A 475 12.87 13.50 3.90
CA ARG A 475 13.43 14.39 4.90
C ARG A 475 12.98 15.82 4.61
N VAL A 476 12.48 16.54 5.61
CA VAL A 476 12.03 17.93 5.47
C VAL A 476 12.85 18.83 6.37
N GLU A 477 13.71 19.66 5.76
CA GLU A 477 14.51 20.72 6.37
C GLU A 477 15.56 20.23 7.40
N ALA A 478 15.15 19.62 8.50
CA ALA A 478 16.00 19.06 9.55
C ALA A 478 15.94 17.52 9.60
N GLY A 479 16.65 16.91 10.55
CA GLY A 479 16.83 15.46 10.66
C GLY A 479 18.08 14.91 9.97
N SER A 480 18.46 13.67 10.29
CA SER A 480 19.63 13.01 9.73
C SER A 480 19.38 12.53 8.29
N SER A 481 20.02 13.20 7.32
CA SER A 481 19.94 12.83 5.91
C SER A 481 20.54 11.45 5.64
N THR A 482 21.65 11.11 6.30
CA THR A 482 22.34 9.83 6.11
C THR A 482 21.50 8.66 6.63
N LEU A 483 20.87 8.82 7.80
CA LEU A 483 20.03 7.77 8.38
C LEU A 483 18.81 7.48 7.51
N LEU A 484 18.09 8.52 7.08
CA LEU A 484 16.90 8.36 6.24
C LEU A 484 17.27 7.81 4.85
N GLN A 485 18.37 8.27 4.26
CA GLN A 485 18.88 7.73 3.01
C GLN A 485 19.23 6.23 3.13
N ASN A 486 19.83 5.80 4.24
CA ASN A 486 20.13 4.38 4.49
C ASN A 486 18.89 3.54 4.80
N CYS A 487 17.85 4.16 5.36
CA CYS A 487 16.58 3.50 5.63
C CYS A 487 15.82 3.20 4.33
N ALA A 488 15.84 4.12 3.36
CA ALA A 488 15.23 3.94 2.04
C ALA A 488 15.68 2.63 1.35
N SER A 489 14.82 2.09 0.49
CA SER A 489 15.13 0.84 -0.26
C SER A 489 16.18 1.03 -1.34
N SER A 490 16.24 2.21 -1.94
CA SER A 490 17.28 2.63 -2.87
C SER A 490 17.52 4.13 -2.76
N ARG A 491 18.56 4.61 -3.45
CA ARG A 491 18.85 6.05 -3.54
C ARG A 491 17.69 6.84 -4.18
N ASP A 492 16.94 6.23 -5.09
CA ASP A 492 15.82 6.88 -5.78
C ASP A 492 14.56 6.95 -4.90
N ASN A 493 14.53 6.19 -3.80
CA ASN A 493 13.45 6.22 -2.81
C ASN A 493 13.71 7.26 -1.69
N PHE A 494 14.83 7.99 -1.71
CA PHE A 494 15.15 9.04 -0.73
C PHE A 494 14.96 10.43 -1.34
N TYR A 495 14.22 11.28 -0.63
CA TYR A 495 13.96 12.67 -1.02
C TYR A 495 14.41 13.60 0.10
N ASN A 496 15.32 14.51 -0.22
CA ASN A 496 15.77 15.57 0.70
C ASN A 496 15.11 16.89 0.31
N VAL A 497 14.08 17.28 1.07
CA VAL A 497 13.33 18.50 0.89
C VAL A 497 13.91 19.57 1.81
N THR A 498 14.48 20.64 1.25
CA THR A 498 15.01 21.76 2.04
C THR A 498 14.01 22.90 2.25
N ASN A 499 12.79 22.76 1.71
CA ASN A 499 11.70 23.72 1.85
C ASN A 499 10.35 23.00 1.72
N SER A 500 9.51 23.07 2.75
CA SER A 500 8.21 22.39 2.81
C SER A 500 7.30 22.65 1.61
N SER A 501 7.39 23.81 0.96
CA SER A 501 6.58 24.13 -0.24
C SER A 501 6.79 23.16 -1.41
N THR A 502 7.94 22.49 -1.48
CA THR A 502 8.25 21.52 -2.54
C THR A 502 7.71 20.11 -2.26
N LEU A 503 7.12 19.88 -1.07
CA LEU A 503 6.55 18.58 -0.68
C LEU A 503 5.53 18.06 -1.69
N THR A 504 4.69 18.95 -2.24
CA THR A 504 3.68 18.56 -3.24
C THR A 504 4.35 17.88 -4.45
N ALA A 505 5.49 18.39 -4.92
CA ALA A 505 6.21 17.82 -6.06
C ALA A 505 6.86 16.47 -5.72
N VAL A 506 7.39 16.32 -4.51
CA VAL A 506 7.98 15.05 -4.04
C VAL A 506 6.92 13.95 -3.93
N PHE A 507 5.81 14.22 -3.23
CA PHE A 507 4.70 13.29 -3.14
C PHE A 507 4.10 12.96 -4.52
N ALA A 508 4.03 13.96 -5.41
CA ALA A 508 3.61 13.75 -6.79
C ALA A 508 4.55 12.82 -7.58
N SER A 509 5.86 12.88 -7.33
CA SER A 509 6.88 12.02 -7.94
C SER A 509 6.75 10.58 -7.43
N ILE A 510 6.68 10.40 -6.09
CA ILE A 510 6.50 9.08 -5.46
C ILE A 510 5.21 8.43 -5.96
N ALA A 511 4.10 9.17 -5.96
CA ALA A 511 2.83 8.70 -6.51
C ALA A 511 2.96 8.26 -7.98
N GLY A 512 3.70 9.01 -8.80
CA GLY A 512 3.97 8.64 -10.19
C GLY A 512 4.74 7.33 -10.32
N GLN A 513 5.77 7.12 -9.49
CA GLN A 513 6.55 5.88 -9.48
C GLN A 513 5.71 4.68 -9.04
N ILE A 514 4.93 4.83 -7.96
CA ILE A 514 4.05 3.76 -7.46
C ILE A 514 2.95 3.44 -8.47
N ALA A 515 2.33 4.45 -9.08
CA ALA A 515 1.33 4.24 -10.13
C ALA A 515 1.92 3.58 -11.38
N ALA A 516 3.17 3.89 -11.74
CA ALA A 516 3.85 3.20 -12.84
C ALA A 516 4.12 1.73 -12.49
N LEU A 517 4.60 1.42 -11.27
CA LEU A 517 4.80 0.06 -10.78
C LEU A 517 3.49 -0.76 -10.81
N HIS A 518 2.39 -0.14 -10.39
CA HIS A 518 1.05 -0.74 -10.43
C HIS A 518 0.65 -1.22 -11.83
N LEU A 519 1.12 -0.52 -12.87
CA LEU A 519 0.69 -0.67 -14.26
C LEU A 519 1.69 -1.43 -15.17
N ALA A 520 2.91 -1.70 -14.72
CA ALA A 520 4.04 -2.08 -15.58
C ALA A 520 4.57 -3.51 -15.41
N ARG A 521 3.91 -4.40 -14.66
CA ARG A 521 4.41 -5.76 -14.39
C ARG A 521 3.45 -6.88 -14.73
#